data_AF-A0A9D6EGP9-F1
#
_entry.id   AF-A0A9D6EGP9-F1
#
_cell.length_a   1.000
_cell.length_b   1.000
_cell.length_c   1.000
_cell.angle_alpha   90.00
_cell.angle_beta   90.00
_cell.angle_gamma   90.00
#
_symmetry.space_group_name_H-M   'P 1'
#
loop_
_entity.id
_entity.type
_entity.pdbx_description
1 polymer ?
#
loop_
_entity_poly.entity_id
_entity_poly.type
_entity_poly.pdbx_seq_one_letter_code
_entity_poly.pdbx_strand_id
1 'polypeptide(L)'
;TDERMTRFWLDLEKTFALVLFALEQMTGGEIFIPKAPVMRLADLFDAIVPKAKRKVVGIRPGEKLHEVLLTREESRHAVDLGKYFVVLPEHAEIPRRNGEKFVKIGKKLDPDFCFTSENHNVCLTKKELAEIVSRLVL
;
A
#
# COMPACT_ATOMS: atom_id res chain seq x y z
N THR A 1 -2.84 -20.29 3.70
CA THR A 1 -1.40 -20.64 3.63
C THR A 1 -0.84 -20.59 5.03
N ASP A 2 -0.76 -19.40 5.65
CA ASP A 2 -0.42 -19.19 7.07
C ASP A 2 -1.45 -18.22 7.70
N GLU A 3 -1.75 -18.39 8.99
CA GLU A 3 -2.76 -17.58 9.69
C GLU A 3 -2.29 -16.15 10.02
N ARG A 4 -0.97 -15.95 10.08
CA ARG A 4 -0.36 -14.64 10.37
C ARG A 4 -0.29 -13.75 9.13
N MET A 5 -0.60 -14.28 7.94
CA MET A 5 -0.41 -13.60 6.68
C MET A 5 -1.30 -12.36 6.54
N THR A 6 -0.71 -11.23 6.16
CA THR A 6 -1.42 -9.96 5.93
C THR A 6 -1.18 -9.45 4.52
N ARG A 7 -2.15 -8.71 3.97
CA ARG A 7 -2.05 -8.05 2.67
C ARG A 7 -2.60 -6.64 2.73
N PHE A 8 -2.04 -5.77 1.90
CA PHE A 8 -2.64 -4.50 1.56
C PHE A 8 -3.85 -4.72 0.65
N TRP A 9 -4.89 -3.90 0.85
CA TRP A 9 -6.12 -3.95 0.08
C TRP A 9 -6.37 -2.61 -0.58
N LEU A 10 -6.37 -2.60 -1.90
CA LEU A 10 -6.69 -1.44 -2.71
C LEU A 10 -7.90 -1.79 -3.58
N ASP A 11 -8.92 -0.94 -3.55
CA ASP A 11 -10.03 -1.10 -4.48
C ASP A 11 -9.64 -0.61 -5.89
N LEU A 12 -10.40 -1.03 -6.88
CA LEU A 12 -10.09 -0.75 -8.28
C LEU A 12 -10.11 0.76 -8.57
N GLU A 13 -11.11 1.47 -8.02
CA GLU A 13 -11.25 2.92 -8.17
C GLU A 13 -10.04 3.68 -7.60
N LYS A 14 -9.55 3.33 -6.40
CA LYS A 14 -8.34 3.92 -5.82
C LYS A 14 -7.09 3.60 -6.64
N THR A 15 -7.03 2.41 -7.25
CA THR A 15 -5.93 2.04 -8.14
C THR A 15 -5.90 2.97 -9.36
N PHE A 16 -7.04 3.19 -10.01
CA PHE A 16 -7.14 4.14 -11.12
C PHE A 16 -6.86 5.57 -10.67
N ALA A 17 -7.37 6.00 -9.51
CA ALA A 17 -7.11 7.33 -8.97
C ALA A 17 -5.62 7.57 -8.70
N LEU A 18 -4.88 6.55 -8.25
CA LEU A 18 -3.43 6.62 -8.10
C LEU A 18 -2.74 6.81 -9.46
N VAL A 19 -3.13 6.02 -10.47
CA VAL A 19 -2.53 6.10 -11.81
C VAL A 19 -2.78 7.48 -12.44
N LEU A 20 -4.01 7.99 -12.37
CA LEU A 20 -4.35 9.33 -12.88
C LEU A 20 -3.57 10.42 -12.13
N PHE A 21 -3.52 10.33 -10.80
CA PHE A 21 -2.71 11.24 -10.00
C PHE A 21 -1.23 11.20 -10.39
N ALA A 22 -0.65 10.00 -10.57
CA ALA A 22 0.74 9.86 -10.99
C ALA A 22 0.96 10.49 -12.37
N LEU A 23 0.08 10.22 -13.35
CA LEU A 23 0.18 10.80 -14.70
C LEU A 23 0.10 12.34 -14.71
N GLU A 24 -0.76 12.92 -13.87
CA GLU A 24 -0.92 14.38 -13.77
C GLU A 24 0.25 15.05 -13.03
N GLN A 25 0.85 14.37 -12.06
CA GLN A 25 1.81 14.99 -11.15
C GLN A 25 3.28 14.63 -11.44
N MET A 26 3.53 13.52 -12.15
CA MET A 26 4.89 13.01 -12.36
C MET A 26 5.74 13.97 -13.17
N THR A 27 7.03 13.96 -12.85
CA THR A 27 8.06 14.64 -13.64
C THR A 27 9.12 13.68 -14.18
N GLY A 28 9.08 12.42 -13.74
CA GLY A 28 9.94 11.33 -14.20
C GLY A 28 10.81 10.77 -13.06
N GLY A 29 10.77 9.45 -12.88
CA GLY A 29 11.62 8.72 -11.93
C GLY A 29 11.05 8.59 -10.52
N GLU A 30 9.87 9.16 -10.24
CA GLU A 30 9.20 8.98 -8.95
C GLU A 30 8.46 7.64 -8.85
N ILE A 31 8.38 7.10 -7.64
CA ILE A 31 7.54 5.94 -7.32
C ILE A 31 6.40 6.40 -6.41
N PHE A 32 5.17 6.33 -6.92
CA PHE A 32 3.97 6.68 -6.15
C PHE A 32 3.39 5.46 -5.46
N ILE A 33 3.18 5.55 -4.15
CA ILE A 33 2.72 4.44 -3.31
C ILE A 33 1.41 4.84 -2.63
N PRO A 34 0.33 4.06 -2.77
CA PRO A 34 -0.93 4.34 -2.10
C PRO A 34 -0.87 3.94 -0.63
N LYS A 35 -1.49 4.76 0.24
CA LYS A 35 -1.74 4.37 1.63
C LYS A 35 -2.95 3.45 1.69
N ALA A 36 -2.71 2.18 1.38
CA ALA A 36 -3.74 1.13 1.41
C ALA A 36 -3.95 0.59 2.83
N PRO A 37 -5.19 0.28 3.24
CA PRO A 37 -5.45 -0.46 4.46
C PRO A 37 -4.95 -1.91 4.36
N VAL A 38 -4.82 -2.55 5.51
CA VAL A 38 -4.31 -3.92 5.65
C VAL A 38 -5.39 -4.84 6.24
N MET A 39 -5.42 -6.11 5.84
CA MET A 39 -6.21 -7.13 6.51
C MET A 39 -5.48 -8.48 6.49
N ARG A 40 -5.70 -9.29 7.54
CA ARG A 40 -5.23 -10.69 7.58
C ARG A 40 -6.02 -11.54 6.60
N LEU A 41 -5.36 -12.48 5.93
CA LEU A 41 -6.02 -13.40 5.02
C LEU A 41 -7.06 -14.28 5.73
N ALA A 42 -6.83 -14.55 7.02
CA ALA A 42 -7.80 -15.16 7.91
C ALA A 42 -9.11 -14.37 8.00
N ASP A 43 -9.04 -13.07 8.28
CA ASP A 43 -10.24 -12.24 8.44
C ASP A 43 -11.02 -12.11 7.13
N LEU A 44 -10.32 -12.08 5.99
CA LEU A 44 -10.92 -12.16 4.66
C LEU A 44 -11.74 -13.45 4.50
N PHE A 45 -11.14 -14.61 4.80
CA PHE A 45 -11.82 -15.89 4.68
C PHE A 45 -13.10 -15.92 5.52
N ASP A 46 -13.03 -15.46 6.77
CA ASP A 46 -14.19 -15.44 7.68
C ASP A 46 -15.26 -14.44 7.24
N ALA A 47 -14.87 -13.38 6.53
CA ALA A 47 -15.82 -12.41 5.98
C ALA A 47 -16.56 -12.96 4.76
N ILE A 48 -15.88 -13.71 3.88
CA ILE A 48 -16.47 -14.23 2.64
C ILE A 48 -17.27 -15.53 2.88
N VAL A 49 -16.73 -16.45 3.68
CA VAL A 49 -17.32 -17.78 3.92
C VAL A 49 -17.36 -18.14 5.41
N PRO A 50 -18.16 -17.43 6.24
CA PRO A 50 -18.14 -17.53 7.70
C PRO A 50 -18.45 -18.93 8.26
N LYS A 51 -19.11 -19.79 7.49
CA LYS A 51 -19.49 -21.16 7.91
C LYS A 51 -18.55 -22.24 7.38
N ALA A 52 -17.58 -21.89 6.55
CA ALA A 52 -16.66 -22.86 5.96
C ALA A 52 -15.56 -23.26 6.95
N LYS A 53 -15.17 -24.53 6.92
CA LYS A 53 -13.99 -24.99 7.68
C LYS A 53 -12.72 -24.50 7.00
N ARG A 54 -11.84 -23.86 7.76
CA ARG A 54 -10.51 -23.46 7.27
C ARG A 54 -9.53 -24.62 7.41
N LYS A 55 -8.70 -24.83 6.38
CA LYS A 55 -7.55 -25.72 6.42
C LYS A 55 -6.27 -24.92 6.14
N VAL A 56 -5.32 -24.96 7.06
CA VAL A 56 -3.98 -24.37 6.86
C VAL A 56 -3.16 -25.34 6.01
N VAL A 57 -2.60 -24.84 4.91
CA VAL A 57 -1.86 -25.65 3.91
C VAL A 57 -0.36 -25.33 3.87
N GLY A 58 0.11 -24.41 4.70
CA GLY A 58 1.49 -23.91 4.69
C GLY A 58 1.71 -22.76 3.70
N ILE A 59 2.86 -22.09 3.85
CA ILE A 59 3.34 -21.02 2.97
C ILE A 59 3.80 -21.62 1.65
N ARG A 60 3.40 -21.04 0.52
CA ARG A 60 3.81 -21.50 -0.81
C ARG A 60 5.22 -21.01 -1.17
N PRO A 61 5.95 -21.68 -2.07
CA PRO A 61 7.25 -21.20 -2.54
C PRO A 61 7.16 -19.76 -3.08
N GLY A 62 8.03 -18.88 -2.58
CA GLY A 62 8.06 -17.46 -2.97
C GLY A 62 7.02 -16.55 -2.29
N GLU A 63 6.14 -17.09 -1.45
CA GLU A 63 5.10 -16.32 -0.77
C GLU A 63 5.64 -15.64 0.50
N LYS A 64 5.48 -14.32 0.61
CA LYS A 64 5.82 -13.55 1.82
C LYS A 64 4.71 -13.59 2.84
N LEU A 65 5.07 -13.59 4.12
CA LEU A 65 4.10 -13.50 5.22
C LEU A 65 3.45 -12.09 5.28
N HIS A 66 4.28 -11.07 5.10
CA HIS A 66 3.87 -9.67 5.07
C HIS A 66 4.49 -8.99 3.85
N GLU A 67 3.78 -8.02 3.29
CA GLU A 67 4.22 -7.24 2.14
C GLU A 67 4.84 -5.92 2.60
N VAL A 68 5.73 -5.38 1.77
CA VAL A 68 6.39 -4.09 1.99
C VAL A 68 6.10 -3.23 0.77
N LEU A 69 5.54 -2.04 1.01
CA LEU A 69 5.28 -1.05 -0.04
C LEU A 69 6.27 0.12 -0.01
N LEU A 70 6.87 0.41 1.15
CA LEU A 70 7.93 1.39 1.30
C LEU A 70 8.96 0.86 2.30
N THR A 71 10.18 0.64 1.82
CA THR A 71 11.30 0.19 2.64
C THR A 71 11.86 1.33 3.51
N ARG A 72 12.70 0.95 4.48
CA ARG A 72 13.42 1.91 5.33
C ARG A 72 14.36 2.78 4.50
N GLU A 73 15.04 2.18 3.54
CA GLU A 73 16.01 2.84 2.68
C GLU A 73 15.32 3.87 1.80
N GLU A 74 14.18 3.52 1.19
CA GLU A 74 13.37 4.43 0.39
C GLU A 74 12.79 5.59 1.21
N SER A 75 12.51 5.39 2.51
CA SER A 75 11.92 6.42 3.37
C SER A 75 12.75 7.71 3.43
N ARG A 76 14.07 7.60 3.30
CA ARG A 76 15.03 8.73 3.30
C ARG A 76 14.80 9.67 2.12
N HIS A 77 14.24 9.16 1.04
CA HIS A 77 13.94 9.88 -0.19
C HIS A 77 12.44 10.03 -0.42
N ALA A 78 11.61 9.65 0.56
CA ALA A 78 10.17 9.63 0.43
C ALA A 78 9.51 10.85 1.09
N VAL A 79 8.38 11.23 0.50
CA VAL A 79 7.54 12.32 0.99
C VAL A 79 6.11 11.81 1.17
N ASP A 80 5.50 12.16 2.29
CA ASP A 80 4.09 11.96 2.58
C ASP A 80 3.24 13.10 1.98
N LEU A 81 2.36 12.74 1.04
CA LEU A 81 1.42 13.64 0.36
C LEU A 81 -0.02 13.49 0.89
N GLY A 82 -0.20 12.95 2.09
CA GLY A 82 -1.51 12.67 2.67
C GLY A 82 -2.05 11.31 2.23
N LYS A 83 -2.59 11.22 1.01
CA LYS A 83 -3.17 9.97 0.45
C LYS A 83 -2.13 9.00 -0.12
N TYR A 84 -0.98 9.54 -0.52
CA TYR A 84 0.09 8.83 -1.21
C TYR A 84 1.43 9.10 -0.52
N PHE A 85 2.36 8.16 -0.62
CA PHE A 85 3.78 8.45 -0.52
C PHE A 85 4.36 8.61 -1.93
N VAL A 86 5.41 9.41 -2.06
CA VAL A 86 6.21 9.49 -3.28
C VAL A 86 7.68 9.28 -2.92
N VAL A 87 8.33 8.29 -3.52
CA VAL A 87 9.79 8.10 -3.42
C VAL A 87 10.43 8.88 -4.56
N LEU A 88 11.35 9.77 -4.21
CA LEU A 88 12.07 10.60 -5.17
C LEU A 88 13.36 9.91 -5.62
N PRO A 89 13.78 10.09 -6.89
CA PRO A 89 15.01 9.50 -7.40
C PRO A 89 16.25 10.09 -6.70
N GLU A 90 17.21 9.22 -6.33
CA GLU A 90 18.43 9.60 -5.59
C GLU A 90 19.46 10.36 -6.46
N HIS A 91 19.57 9.99 -7.74
CA HIS A 91 20.68 10.41 -8.63
C HIS A 91 20.26 11.03 -9.96
N ALA A 92 19.09 11.68 -10.03
CA ALA A 92 18.82 12.40 -11.26
C ALA A 92 19.66 13.71 -11.27
N GLU A 93 20.24 14.09 -12.40
CA GLU A 93 20.76 15.46 -12.66
C GLU A 93 19.62 16.41 -13.09
N ILE A 94 18.50 15.83 -13.53
CA ILE A 94 17.21 16.44 -13.88
C ILE A 94 16.34 16.98 -12.69
N PRO A 95 16.44 16.55 -11.41
CA PRO A 95 15.46 16.73 -10.34
C PRO A 95 15.75 17.94 -9.46
N ARG A 96 16.85 18.70 -9.67
CA ARG A 96 17.15 19.90 -8.87
C ARG A 96 16.01 20.94 -8.89
N ARG A 97 15.04 20.83 -9.82
CA ARG A 97 13.80 21.64 -9.82
C ARG A 97 12.52 20.87 -9.48
N ASN A 98 12.48 19.55 -9.67
CA ASN A 98 11.19 18.83 -9.74
C ASN A 98 10.82 18.06 -8.47
N GLY A 99 11.80 17.42 -7.80
CA GLY A 99 11.57 16.79 -6.49
C GLY A 99 11.20 17.82 -5.41
N GLU A 100 11.64 19.07 -5.59
CA GLU A 100 11.30 20.18 -4.70
C GLU A 100 9.80 20.40 -4.55
N LYS A 101 8.99 20.15 -5.60
CA LYS A 101 7.54 20.37 -5.55
C LYS A 101 6.92 19.51 -4.45
N PHE A 102 7.22 18.21 -4.45
CA PHE A 102 6.67 17.28 -3.46
C PHE A 102 7.20 17.59 -2.06
N VAL A 103 8.50 17.90 -1.92
CA VAL A 103 9.08 18.28 -0.63
C VAL A 103 8.47 19.57 -0.06
N LYS A 104 8.06 20.52 -0.91
CA LYS A 104 7.40 21.78 -0.49
C LYS A 104 5.96 21.59 -0.01
N ILE A 105 5.22 20.64 -0.60
CA ILE A 105 3.79 20.43 -0.29
C ILE A 105 3.53 19.28 0.68
N GLY A 106 4.48 18.35 0.80
CA GLY A 106 4.37 17.15 1.62
C GLY A 106 5.19 17.21 2.89
N LYS A 107 5.15 16.11 3.65
CA LYS A 107 5.92 15.94 4.89
C LYS A 107 7.03 14.92 4.66
N LYS A 108 8.24 15.20 5.12
CA LYS A 108 9.30 14.20 5.16
C LYS A 108 8.92 13.08 6.13
N LEU A 109 9.29 11.85 5.78
CA LEU A 109 9.14 10.70 6.65
C LEU A 109 10.30 10.62 7.66
N ASP A 110 10.06 9.86 8.74
CA ASP A 110 11.14 9.42 9.62
C ASP A 110 12.12 8.54 8.81
N PRO A 111 13.45 8.74 8.90
CA PRO A 111 14.44 7.95 8.15
C PRO A 111 14.43 6.45 8.44
N ASP A 112 13.81 6.02 9.55
CA ASP A 112 13.64 4.62 9.92
C ASP A 112 12.22 4.09 9.62
N PHE A 113 11.35 4.91 9.02
CA PHE A 113 9.98 4.55 8.68
C PHE A 113 9.95 3.41 7.66
N CYS A 114 8.99 2.49 7.83
CA CYS A 114 8.73 1.41 6.90
C CYS A 114 7.23 1.18 6.78
N PHE A 115 6.73 1.06 5.54
CA PHE A 115 5.33 0.79 5.28
C PHE A 115 5.14 -0.68 4.90
N THR A 116 4.84 -1.49 5.92
CA THR A 116 4.63 -2.93 5.80
C THR A 116 3.20 -3.29 6.14
N SER A 117 2.72 -4.42 5.60
CA SER A 117 1.42 -4.96 5.97
C SER A 117 1.44 -5.65 7.34
N GLU A 118 2.59 -5.77 8.00
CA GLU A 118 2.69 -6.29 9.37
C GLU A 118 2.27 -5.21 10.38
N ASN A 119 2.62 -3.96 10.11
CA ASN A 119 2.34 -2.81 10.96
C ASN A 119 0.94 -2.29 10.63
N HIS A 120 -0.05 -2.79 11.38
CA HIS A 120 -1.51 -2.61 11.23
C HIS A 120 -2.01 -1.17 11.50
N ASN A 121 -1.36 -0.14 10.97
CA ASN A 121 -1.71 1.25 11.27
C ASN A 121 -3.12 1.63 10.78
N VAL A 122 -3.58 1.01 9.69
CA VAL A 122 -4.95 1.14 9.17
C VAL A 122 -5.46 -0.24 8.76
N CYS A 123 -6.39 -0.79 9.54
CA CYS A 123 -6.99 -2.09 9.28
C CYS A 123 -8.28 -1.95 8.48
N LEU A 124 -8.43 -2.76 7.43
CA LEU A 124 -9.70 -2.93 6.73
C LEU A 124 -10.62 -3.80 7.60
N THR A 125 -11.80 -3.30 7.92
CA THR A 125 -12.82 -4.02 8.67
C THR A 125 -13.63 -4.96 7.77
N LYS A 126 -14.29 -5.95 8.37
CA LYS A 126 -15.22 -6.85 7.64
C LYS A 126 -16.35 -6.06 6.95
N LYS A 127 -16.79 -4.96 7.55
CA LYS A 127 -17.82 -4.08 6.98
C LYS A 127 -17.33 -3.35 5.73
N GLU A 128 -16.16 -2.72 5.82
CA GLU A 128 -15.55 -2.03 4.66
C GLU A 128 -15.23 -3.00 3.53
N LEU A 129 -14.77 -4.22 3.85
CA LEU A 129 -14.59 -5.27 2.87
C LEU A 129 -15.92 -5.64 2.19
N ALA A 130 -17.01 -5.81 2.94
CA ALA A 130 -18.33 -6.11 2.36
C ALA A 130 -18.81 -4.97 1.43
N GLU A 131 -18.57 -3.72 1.79
CA GLU A 131 -18.86 -2.56 0.94
C GLU A 131 -18.04 -2.61 -0.37
N ILE A 132 -16.74 -2.92 -0.30
CA ILE A 132 -15.90 -3.08 -1.50
C ILE A 132 -16.44 -4.21 -2.39
N VAL A 133 -16.76 -5.37 -1.81
CA VAL A 133 -17.29 -6.51 -2.57
C VAL A 133 -18.64 -6.17 -3.20
N SER A 134 -19.53 -5.47 -2.50
CA SER A 134 -20.83 -5.07 -3.05
C SER A 134 -20.72 -4.13 -4.26
N ARG A 135 -19.65 -3.35 -4.37
CA ARG A 135 -19.39 -2.49 -5.54
C ARG A 135 -18.82 -3.26 -6.74
N LEU A 136 -18.29 -4.46 -6.52
CA LEU A 136 -17.70 -5.30 -7.57
C LEU A 136 -18.70 -6.25 -8.22
N VAL A 137 -19.81 -6.57 -7.54
CA VAL A 137 -20.87 -7.43 -8.06
C VAL A 137 -21.98 -6.53 -8.62
N LEU A 138 -22.09 -6.51 -9.96
CA LEU A 138 -23.18 -5.86 -10.70
C LEU A 138 -24.54 -6.50 -10.39
#